data_AF-A0AAD5SZN8-F1
#
_entry.id   AF-A0AAD5SZN8-F1
#
_cell.length_a   1.000
_cell.length_b   1.000
_cell.length_c   1.000
_cell.angle_alpha   90.00
_cell.angle_beta   90.00
_cell.angle_gamma   90.00
#
_symmetry.space_group_name_H-M   'P 1'
#
loop_
_entity.id
_entity.type
_entity.pdbx_description
1 polymer ?
#
loop_
_entity_poly.entity_id
_entity_poly.type
_entity_poly.pdbx_seq_one_letter_code
_entity_poly.pdbx_strand_id
1 'polypeptide(L)'
;MLPKEQQVKALSGMIDAYTTSLLDRTPPKNFDEWIVRNMGEGLAEMFMRPYNFKVWAIEPKYMQCEWQGERVAAPDLKLAVNNVVLNKIAGNWGPNATFKFPAHGGTHGIWKAVANTLPAGKLECNTSVVGVNHAKKIVTLENGDTIKYNKLISTIPVDELAKILTPTIPKVVENTRGLIFSSTHVLGIGIRGVRPDRIDDKCWLYFPEPDSPFYRATIFSNYSPYNQPGKDAKLPTIRIAKSDSKVGGGAKIGPYWSLMLEVSESTVKSVNFETILEETIQGCINTGLLLPTDEIVSLYHRKFYHGYPTPSLTRDAHLAVILPELQKIDIWSRGRFGSWKYEVANQDHSFMLGVESVDNVLFGVPEMTLNNPNWVNTRKNDERNLSVATVAAPAAPAIAAVRPASPAKQAARVPSPAKKAAQAKPTSPTKKALDAEEDFDLFGSDDEEEIDAAKEALTAQRLKEYNEKKAAKPKLVAKSMVILDVKPWDDETDMKGMETSVRGIILDGLVWGTSKFVAIGYGIKKLQITAVVEDDKVGIDDLSDQIASFEDYVQSVDVASFNKL
;
A
#
# COMPACT_ATOMS: atom_id res chain seq x y z
N MET A 1 -20.98 -4.57 -6.77
CA MET A 1 -20.25 -5.60 -7.54
C MET A 1 -20.20 -5.17 -8.99
N LEU A 2 -19.13 -5.48 -9.73
CA LEU A 2 -19.05 -5.23 -11.17
C LEU A 2 -20.05 -6.10 -11.96
N PRO A 3 -20.46 -5.74 -13.18
CA PRO A 3 -21.13 -6.64 -14.13
C PRO A 3 -20.37 -7.95 -14.34
N LYS A 4 -21.08 -9.07 -14.61
CA LYS A 4 -20.44 -10.41 -14.67
C LYS A 4 -19.36 -10.52 -15.75
N GLU A 5 -19.52 -9.87 -16.90
CA GLU A 5 -18.50 -9.81 -17.96
C GLU A 5 -17.21 -9.12 -17.50
N GLN A 6 -17.34 -8.02 -16.73
CA GLN A 6 -16.20 -7.33 -16.12
C GLN A 6 -15.55 -8.18 -15.00
N GLN A 7 -16.34 -8.95 -14.23
CA GLN A 7 -15.80 -9.92 -13.27
C GLN A 7 -14.95 -10.98 -13.97
N VAL A 8 -15.41 -11.52 -15.12
CA VAL A 8 -14.64 -12.47 -15.93
C VAL A 8 -13.35 -11.81 -16.46
N LYS A 9 -13.44 -10.62 -17.07
CA LYS A 9 -12.26 -9.91 -17.60
C LYS A 9 -11.22 -9.60 -16.51
N ALA A 10 -11.64 -9.24 -15.31
CA ALA A 10 -10.76 -9.04 -14.16
C ALA A 10 -10.06 -10.35 -13.76
N LEU A 11 -10.83 -11.42 -13.52
CA LEU A 11 -10.27 -12.70 -13.05
C LEU A 11 -9.34 -13.36 -14.10
N SER A 12 -9.70 -13.33 -15.39
CA SER A 12 -8.83 -13.82 -16.45
C SER A 12 -7.49 -13.07 -16.47
N GLY A 13 -7.53 -11.74 -16.45
CA GLY A 13 -6.31 -10.93 -16.39
C GLY A 13 -5.44 -11.22 -15.16
N MET A 14 -6.04 -11.47 -13.99
CA MET A 14 -5.30 -11.87 -12.79
C MET A 14 -4.69 -13.27 -12.91
N ILE A 15 -5.35 -14.21 -13.60
CA ILE A 15 -4.82 -15.55 -13.90
C ILE A 15 -3.63 -15.46 -14.87
N ASP A 16 -3.73 -14.61 -15.89
CA ASP A 16 -2.65 -14.37 -16.86
C ASP A 16 -1.43 -13.72 -16.18
N ALA A 17 -1.66 -12.73 -15.31
CA ALA A 17 -0.62 -12.09 -14.51
C ALA A 17 0.08 -13.08 -13.55
N TYR A 18 -0.70 -13.87 -12.82
CA TYR A 18 -0.17 -14.92 -11.93
C TYR A 18 0.65 -15.94 -12.72
N THR A 19 0.14 -16.44 -13.85
CA THR A 19 0.84 -17.39 -14.74
C THR A 19 2.15 -16.80 -15.26
N THR A 20 2.14 -15.52 -15.65
CA THR A 20 3.34 -14.80 -16.09
C THR A 20 4.38 -14.67 -14.96
N SER A 21 3.95 -14.41 -13.72
CA SER A 21 4.85 -14.27 -12.55
C SER A 21 5.60 -15.57 -12.17
N LEU A 22 5.09 -16.73 -12.60
CA LEU A 22 5.78 -18.02 -12.45
C LEU A 22 6.95 -18.16 -13.44
N LEU A 23 6.88 -17.47 -14.59
CA LEU A 23 7.84 -17.55 -15.70
C LEU A 23 8.85 -16.41 -15.69
N ASP A 24 8.42 -15.18 -15.39
CA ASP A 24 9.26 -13.99 -15.32
C ASP A 24 9.28 -13.40 -13.91
N ARG A 25 10.49 -13.37 -13.31
CA ARG A 25 10.77 -12.82 -11.97
C ARG A 25 11.61 -11.54 -12.01
N THR A 26 11.72 -10.89 -13.17
CA THR A 26 12.35 -9.57 -13.26
C THR A 26 11.56 -8.52 -12.48
N PRO A 27 12.22 -7.54 -11.83
CA PRO A 27 11.51 -6.39 -11.28
C PRO A 27 10.82 -5.57 -12.39
N PRO A 28 9.58 -5.09 -12.19
CA PRO A 28 8.96 -4.13 -13.11
C PRO A 28 9.77 -2.82 -13.16
N LYS A 29 9.90 -2.23 -14.34
CA LYS A 29 10.72 -1.01 -14.56
C LYS A 29 9.98 0.28 -14.26
N ASN A 30 8.65 0.22 -14.23
CA ASN A 30 7.74 1.36 -14.07
C ASN A 30 6.43 0.90 -13.41
N PHE A 31 5.58 1.85 -13.03
CA PHE A 31 4.34 1.56 -12.32
C PHE A 31 3.27 0.88 -13.20
N ASP A 32 3.27 1.05 -14.52
CA ASP A 32 2.36 0.29 -15.40
C ASP A 32 2.74 -1.20 -15.46
N GLU A 33 4.04 -1.49 -15.66
CA GLU A 33 4.56 -2.87 -15.59
C GLU A 33 4.25 -3.52 -14.22
N TRP A 34 4.33 -2.75 -13.13
CA TRP A 34 3.95 -3.23 -11.79
C TRP A 34 2.44 -3.50 -11.70
N ILE A 35 1.59 -2.59 -12.21
CA ILE A 35 0.13 -2.73 -12.22
C ILE A 35 -0.28 -4.00 -12.95
N VAL A 36 0.22 -4.22 -14.17
CA VAL A 36 -0.14 -5.38 -15.00
C VAL A 36 0.35 -6.68 -14.37
N ARG A 37 1.59 -6.72 -13.85
CA ARG A 37 2.17 -7.94 -13.24
C ARG A 37 1.50 -8.35 -11.93
N ASN A 38 0.89 -7.41 -11.19
CA ASN A 38 0.19 -7.72 -9.93
C ASN A 38 -1.32 -7.92 -10.15
N MET A 39 -1.98 -7.09 -10.96
CA MET A 39 -3.45 -7.03 -11.04
C MET A 39 -4.03 -7.53 -12.36
N GLY A 40 -3.20 -7.72 -13.39
CA GLY A 40 -3.64 -8.14 -14.71
C GLY A 40 -4.33 -7.05 -15.53
N GLU A 41 -4.39 -7.25 -16.85
CA GLU A 41 -4.81 -6.22 -17.80
C GLU A 41 -6.26 -5.75 -17.57
N GLY A 42 -7.15 -6.64 -17.15
CA GLY A 42 -8.55 -6.30 -16.83
C GLY A 42 -8.69 -5.25 -15.73
N LEU A 43 -7.96 -5.39 -14.61
CA LEU A 43 -7.97 -4.40 -13.52
C LEU A 43 -7.07 -3.20 -13.84
N ALA A 44 -6.03 -3.39 -14.66
CA ALA A 44 -5.20 -2.30 -15.18
C ALA A 44 -6.04 -1.30 -15.98
N GLU A 45 -6.84 -1.78 -16.94
CA GLU A 45 -7.71 -0.94 -17.78
C GLU A 45 -8.91 -0.36 -17.01
N MET A 46 -9.65 -1.18 -16.25
CA MET A 46 -10.91 -0.73 -15.63
C MET A 46 -10.72 0.21 -14.43
N PHE A 47 -9.58 0.15 -13.73
CA PHE A 47 -9.35 0.98 -12.56
C PHE A 47 -7.96 1.61 -12.56
N MET A 48 -6.88 0.82 -12.54
CA MET A 48 -5.57 1.32 -12.10
C MET A 48 -4.96 2.37 -13.03
N ARG A 49 -4.98 2.17 -14.36
CA ARG A 49 -4.48 3.14 -15.32
C ARG A 49 -5.27 4.45 -15.32
N PRO A 50 -6.61 4.46 -15.55
CA PRO A 50 -7.36 5.71 -15.60
C PRO A 50 -7.40 6.42 -14.25
N TYR A 51 -7.55 5.69 -13.13
CA TYR A 51 -7.50 6.30 -11.80
C TYR A 51 -6.13 6.95 -11.52
N ASN A 52 -5.01 6.25 -11.75
CA ASN A 52 -3.70 6.84 -11.47
C ASN A 52 -3.38 8.01 -12.42
N PHE A 53 -3.82 7.99 -13.68
CA PHE A 53 -3.71 9.18 -14.53
C PHE A 53 -4.53 10.36 -13.96
N LYS A 54 -5.77 10.12 -13.50
CA LYS A 54 -6.60 11.15 -12.85
C LYS A 54 -6.01 11.63 -11.50
N VAL A 55 -5.29 10.81 -10.73
CA VAL A 55 -4.62 11.22 -9.48
C VAL A 55 -3.34 12.01 -9.77
N TRP A 56 -2.44 11.45 -10.56
CA TRP A 56 -1.06 11.91 -10.67
C TRP A 56 -0.84 12.95 -11.77
N ALA A 57 -1.82 13.11 -12.67
CA ALA A 57 -1.69 13.92 -13.89
C ALA A 57 -0.47 13.51 -14.76
N ILE A 58 -0.12 12.23 -14.74
CA ILE A 58 0.90 11.59 -15.58
C ILE A 58 0.53 10.10 -15.76
N GLU A 59 0.96 9.48 -16.86
CA GLU A 59 0.73 8.04 -17.08
C GLU A 59 1.64 7.18 -16.17
N PRO A 60 1.15 6.06 -15.61
CA PRO A 60 1.95 5.16 -14.75
C PRO A 60 3.27 4.68 -15.37
N LYS A 61 3.36 4.58 -16.70
CA LYS A 61 4.58 4.18 -17.42
C LYS A 61 5.77 5.13 -17.25
N TYR A 62 5.54 6.37 -16.79
CA TYR A 62 6.59 7.36 -16.47
C TYR A 62 6.89 7.49 -14.97
N MET A 63 6.22 6.69 -14.14
CA MET A 63 6.45 6.59 -12.70
C MET A 63 7.30 5.35 -12.39
N GLN A 64 8.20 5.45 -11.42
CA GLN A 64 8.80 4.27 -10.78
C GLN A 64 7.76 3.54 -9.91
N CYS A 65 8.11 2.39 -9.34
CA CYS A 65 7.20 1.56 -8.54
C CYS A 65 7.71 1.22 -7.13
N GLU A 66 8.88 1.68 -6.69
CA GLU A 66 9.42 1.32 -5.36
C GLU A 66 8.65 2.02 -4.22
N TRP A 67 8.17 3.24 -4.47
CA TRP A 67 7.30 4.02 -3.57
C TRP A 67 5.98 3.33 -3.17
N GLN A 68 5.57 2.26 -3.87
CA GLN A 68 4.24 1.67 -3.73
C GLN A 68 3.94 1.16 -2.32
N GLY A 69 4.95 0.67 -1.58
CA GLY A 69 4.88 0.30 -0.16
C GLY A 69 3.54 -0.28 0.31
N GLU A 70 2.87 0.44 1.21
CA GLU A 70 1.51 0.16 1.71
C GLU A 70 0.42 1.00 1.00
N ARG A 71 0.80 1.77 -0.03
CA ARG A 71 -0.10 2.67 -0.79
C ARG A 71 -1.02 1.92 -1.75
N VAL A 72 -0.63 0.69 -2.15
CA VAL A 72 -1.37 -0.14 -3.09
C VAL A 72 -1.45 -1.56 -2.54
N ALA A 73 -2.65 -2.15 -2.51
CA ALA A 73 -2.82 -3.54 -2.07
C ALA A 73 -2.28 -4.51 -3.14
N ALA A 74 -1.44 -5.46 -2.72
CA ALA A 74 -1.16 -6.64 -3.53
C ALA A 74 -2.40 -7.56 -3.53
N PRO A 75 -2.93 -7.97 -4.69
CA PRO A 75 -4.16 -8.77 -4.74
C PRO A 75 -3.87 -10.26 -4.52
N ASP A 76 -4.74 -10.92 -3.75
CA ASP A 76 -4.77 -12.39 -3.66
C ASP A 76 -5.80 -12.94 -4.66
N LEU A 77 -5.33 -13.79 -5.59
CA LEU A 77 -6.16 -14.41 -6.62
C LEU A 77 -7.20 -15.40 -6.06
N LYS A 78 -6.86 -16.17 -5.01
CA LYS A 78 -7.80 -17.09 -4.36
C LYS A 78 -8.89 -16.32 -3.64
N LEU A 79 -8.53 -15.25 -2.93
CA LEU A 79 -9.48 -14.35 -2.27
C LEU A 79 -10.40 -13.65 -3.27
N ALA A 80 -9.85 -13.17 -4.39
CA ALA A 80 -10.63 -12.56 -5.47
C ALA A 80 -11.64 -13.54 -6.08
N VAL A 81 -11.22 -14.76 -6.43
CA VAL A 81 -12.10 -15.82 -6.94
C VAL A 81 -13.17 -16.18 -5.91
N ASN A 82 -12.80 -16.44 -4.65
CA ASN A 82 -13.73 -16.78 -3.58
C ASN A 82 -14.78 -15.69 -3.36
N ASN A 83 -14.38 -14.42 -3.37
CA ASN A 83 -15.30 -13.29 -3.19
C ASN A 83 -16.24 -13.12 -4.39
N VAL A 84 -15.77 -13.33 -5.63
CA VAL A 84 -16.60 -13.29 -6.84
C VAL A 84 -17.61 -14.45 -6.90
N VAL A 85 -17.18 -15.68 -6.54
CA VAL A 85 -18.05 -16.87 -6.53
C VAL A 85 -19.11 -16.79 -5.44
N LEU A 86 -18.71 -16.42 -4.22
CA LEU A 86 -19.62 -16.31 -3.06
C LEU A 86 -20.37 -14.97 -3.00
N ASN A 87 -20.15 -14.08 -3.98
CA ASN A 87 -20.63 -12.69 -4.02
C ASN A 87 -20.36 -11.89 -2.71
N LYS A 88 -19.23 -12.18 -2.04
CA LYS A 88 -18.80 -11.51 -0.82
C LYS A 88 -18.10 -10.19 -1.13
N ILE A 89 -18.32 -9.20 -0.27
CA ILE A 89 -17.57 -7.94 -0.25
C ILE A 89 -16.45 -8.10 0.79
N ALA A 90 -15.22 -7.75 0.41
CA ALA A 90 -14.09 -7.74 1.35
C ALA A 90 -14.18 -6.56 2.33
N GLY A 91 -13.65 -6.73 3.55
CA GLY A 91 -13.59 -5.65 4.54
C GLY A 91 -12.58 -4.55 4.18
N ASN A 92 -12.59 -3.46 4.96
CA ASN A 92 -11.64 -2.35 4.80
C ASN A 92 -10.19 -2.81 4.94
N TRP A 93 -9.30 -2.25 4.11
CA TRP A 93 -7.87 -2.60 4.07
C TRP A 93 -6.98 -1.36 4.17
N GLY A 94 -5.74 -1.57 4.64
CA GLY A 94 -4.67 -0.58 4.68
C GLY A 94 -4.58 0.20 6.00
N PRO A 95 -3.50 0.97 6.22
CA PRO A 95 -3.21 1.62 7.50
C PRO A 95 -4.26 2.67 7.93
N ASN A 96 -5.13 3.11 7.02
CA ASN A 96 -6.21 4.08 7.28
C ASN A 96 -7.60 3.41 7.43
N ALA A 97 -7.68 2.07 7.57
CA ALA A 97 -8.94 1.35 7.71
C ALA A 97 -9.78 1.79 8.93
N THR A 98 -9.11 2.35 9.95
CA THR A 98 -9.70 3.28 10.91
C THR A 98 -8.81 4.52 11.01
N PHE A 99 -9.39 5.69 11.30
CA PHE A 99 -8.63 6.94 11.49
C PHE A 99 -9.33 7.84 12.51
N LYS A 100 -8.59 8.83 13.04
CA LYS A 100 -9.13 9.86 13.94
C LYS A 100 -9.16 11.20 13.22
N PHE A 101 -10.24 11.95 13.37
CA PHE A 101 -10.38 13.30 12.83
C PHE A 101 -10.67 14.31 13.96
N PRO A 102 -10.15 15.54 13.91
CA PRO A 102 -10.42 16.55 14.94
C PRO A 102 -11.89 16.97 14.97
N ALA A 103 -12.51 16.98 16.15
CA ALA A 103 -13.89 17.42 16.31
C ALA A 103 -14.12 18.85 15.81
N HIS A 104 -13.16 19.76 16.00
CA HIS A 104 -13.26 21.17 15.59
C HIS A 104 -12.03 21.65 14.82
N GLY A 105 -12.21 22.60 13.91
CA GLY A 105 -11.13 23.23 13.13
C GLY A 105 -10.52 22.36 12.03
N GLY A 106 -11.05 21.14 11.82
CA GLY A 106 -10.53 20.14 10.90
C GLY A 106 -9.05 19.82 11.13
N THR A 107 -8.38 19.31 10.10
CA THR A 107 -6.95 18.95 10.13
C THR A 107 -6.04 20.11 10.57
N HIS A 108 -6.39 21.36 10.24
CA HIS A 108 -5.65 22.55 10.68
C HIS A 108 -5.67 22.74 12.20
N GLY A 109 -6.74 22.29 12.88
CA GLY A 109 -6.86 22.35 14.34
C GLY A 109 -5.72 21.63 15.08
N ILE A 110 -5.21 20.52 14.53
CA ILE A 110 -4.04 19.80 15.07
C ILE A 110 -2.82 20.73 15.06
N TRP A 111 -2.47 21.26 13.90
CA TRP A 111 -1.25 22.05 13.72
C TRP A 111 -1.30 23.39 14.46
N LYS A 112 -2.48 23.99 14.58
CA LYS A 112 -2.68 25.17 15.42
C LYS A 112 -2.52 24.85 16.91
N ALA A 113 -3.05 23.72 17.38
CA ALA A 113 -2.85 23.28 18.76
C ALA A 113 -1.38 22.95 19.07
N VAL A 114 -0.67 22.27 18.15
CA VAL A 114 0.77 21.99 18.28
C VAL A 114 1.58 23.29 18.29
N ALA A 115 1.32 24.23 17.38
CA ALA A 115 2.02 25.52 17.34
C ALA A 115 1.83 26.32 18.65
N ASN A 116 0.63 26.27 19.25
CA ASN A 116 0.36 26.91 20.54
C ASN A 116 1.15 26.32 21.74
N THR A 117 1.80 25.16 21.60
CA THR A 117 2.70 24.61 22.64
C THR A 117 4.13 25.14 22.56
N LEU A 118 4.49 25.80 21.46
CA LEU A 118 5.84 26.32 21.22
C LEU A 118 6.01 27.72 21.83
N PRO A 119 7.24 28.12 22.25
CA PRO A 119 7.46 29.45 22.81
C PRO A 119 7.09 30.56 21.83
N ALA A 120 6.24 31.50 22.26
CA ALA A 120 5.67 32.54 21.39
C ALA A 120 6.73 33.44 20.68
N GLY A 121 7.93 33.58 21.26
CA GLY A 121 9.07 34.27 20.63
C GLY A 121 9.96 33.38 19.75
N LYS A 122 9.45 32.24 19.27
CA LYS A 122 10.14 31.30 18.34
C LYS A 122 9.32 30.92 17.11
N LEU A 123 8.15 31.55 16.92
CA LEU A 123 7.32 31.41 15.74
C LEU A 123 7.06 32.79 15.12
N GLU A 124 7.50 32.98 13.90
CA GLU A 124 7.19 34.15 13.09
C GLU A 124 6.23 33.73 11.96
N CYS A 125 5.18 34.50 11.73
CA CYS A 125 4.09 34.18 10.80
C CYS A 125 3.73 35.43 10.00
N ASN A 126 3.34 35.24 8.74
CA ASN A 126 3.26 36.30 7.71
C ASN A 126 4.64 36.88 7.33
N THR A 127 5.72 36.13 7.59
CA THR A 127 7.11 36.51 7.26
C THR A 127 7.62 35.60 6.14
N SER A 128 7.70 36.11 4.91
CA SER A 128 8.19 35.33 3.77
C SER A 128 9.73 35.32 3.71
N VAL A 129 10.31 34.16 3.41
CA VAL A 129 11.76 34.02 3.15
C VAL A 129 12.00 34.23 1.65
N VAL A 130 12.86 35.21 1.31
CA VAL A 130 13.16 35.60 -0.08
C VAL A 130 14.60 35.30 -0.51
N GLY A 131 15.49 34.96 0.43
CA GLY A 131 16.88 34.63 0.15
C GLY A 131 17.50 33.71 1.21
N VAL A 132 18.39 32.82 0.79
CA VAL A 132 19.20 31.98 1.68
C VAL A 132 20.66 32.08 1.25
N ASN A 133 21.46 32.87 1.95
CA ASN A 133 22.89 32.97 1.72
C ASN A 133 23.66 31.93 2.54
N HIS A 134 23.96 30.78 1.95
CA HIS A 134 24.59 29.66 2.66
C HIS A 134 26.06 29.91 3.00
N ALA A 135 26.79 30.63 2.13
CA ALA A 135 28.19 30.98 2.38
C ALA A 135 28.39 31.89 3.61
N LYS A 136 27.41 32.77 3.91
CA LYS A 136 27.39 33.61 5.13
C LYS A 136 26.53 33.02 6.26
N LYS A 137 25.77 31.96 5.96
CA LYS A 137 24.69 31.37 6.78
C LYS A 137 23.67 32.41 7.28
N ILE A 138 23.06 33.11 6.32
CA ILE A 138 22.04 34.14 6.56
C ILE A 138 20.79 33.80 5.73
N VAL A 139 19.61 33.86 6.35
CA VAL A 139 18.31 33.93 5.68
C VAL A 139 17.90 35.39 5.56
N THR A 140 17.35 35.79 4.40
CA THR A 140 16.80 37.13 4.15
C THR A 140 15.29 37.05 4.05
N LEU A 141 14.61 37.96 4.74
CA LEU A 141 13.16 38.08 4.83
C LEU A 141 12.62 39.14 3.85
N GLU A 142 11.35 39.06 3.49
CA GLU A 142 10.69 39.94 2.52
C GLU A 142 10.69 41.42 2.92
N ASN A 143 10.69 41.72 4.23
CA ASN A 143 10.83 43.08 4.76
C ASN A 143 12.28 43.61 4.75
N GLY A 144 13.26 42.80 4.33
CA GLY A 144 14.68 43.13 4.32
C GLY A 144 15.48 42.68 5.55
N ASP A 145 14.81 42.16 6.60
CA ASP A 145 15.50 41.65 7.79
C ASP A 145 16.32 40.40 7.49
N THR A 146 17.29 40.10 8.36
CA THR A 146 18.21 38.97 8.18
C THR A 146 18.38 38.13 9.44
N ILE A 147 18.22 36.81 9.30
CA ILE A 147 18.37 35.83 10.38
C ILE A 147 19.63 35.01 10.12
N LYS A 148 20.59 35.06 11.04
CA LYS A 148 21.80 34.20 10.97
C LYS A 148 21.50 32.80 11.52
N TYR A 149 22.00 31.76 10.85
CA TYR A 149 21.85 30.37 11.27
C TYR A 149 23.19 29.64 11.42
N ASN A 150 23.19 28.51 12.14
CA ASN A 150 24.33 27.60 12.20
C ASN A 150 24.09 26.35 11.34
N LYS A 151 22.88 25.79 11.44
CA LYS A 151 22.30 24.73 10.60
C LYS A 151 20.89 25.20 10.20
N LEU A 152 20.40 24.84 9.03
CA LEU A 152 19.06 25.23 8.54
C LEU A 152 18.26 23.98 8.21
N ILE A 153 17.05 23.86 8.76
CA ILE A 153 16.04 22.88 8.33
C ILE A 153 15.06 23.65 7.45
N SER A 154 14.87 23.22 6.20
CA SER A 154 13.99 23.86 5.24
C SER A 154 12.88 22.90 4.82
N THR A 155 11.64 23.36 4.94
CA THR A 155 10.43 22.67 4.45
C THR A 155 9.82 23.37 3.23
N ILE A 156 10.52 24.35 2.66
CA ILE A 156 10.20 24.98 1.37
C ILE A 156 10.38 23.90 0.27
N PRO A 157 9.55 23.88 -0.79
CA PRO A 157 9.80 23.04 -1.96
C PRO A 157 11.24 23.19 -2.48
N VAL A 158 11.94 22.08 -2.70
CA VAL A 158 13.40 22.12 -2.90
C VAL A 158 13.82 22.80 -4.22
N ASP A 159 12.91 22.84 -5.19
CA ASP A 159 12.99 23.62 -6.43
C ASP A 159 12.83 25.13 -6.21
N GLU A 160 11.92 25.56 -5.33
CA GLU A 160 11.82 26.97 -4.90
C GLU A 160 13.03 27.38 -4.04
N LEU A 161 13.46 26.53 -3.12
CA LEU A 161 14.68 26.71 -2.32
C LEU A 161 15.92 26.91 -3.21
N ALA A 162 16.03 26.14 -4.30
CA ALA A 162 17.14 26.24 -5.26
C ALA A 162 17.19 27.61 -5.99
N LYS A 163 16.06 28.30 -6.15
CA LYS A 163 16.00 29.65 -6.76
C LYS A 163 16.51 30.75 -5.82
N ILE A 164 16.27 30.61 -4.52
CA ILE A 164 16.63 31.62 -3.49
C ILE A 164 18.01 31.39 -2.84
N LEU A 165 18.69 30.29 -3.17
CA LEU A 165 20.02 29.96 -2.65
C LEU A 165 21.14 30.80 -3.28
N THR A 166 21.95 31.44 -2.42
CA THR A 166 23.10 32.26 -2.81
C THR A 166 24.38 31.87 -2.04
N PRO A 167 25.55 31.80 -2.70
CA PRO A 167 25.76 31.65 -4.13
C PRO A 167 24.99 30.43 -4.69
N THR A 168 24.45 30.54 -5.89
CA THR A 168 23.68 29.46 -6.53
C THR A 168 24.55 28.20 -6.69
N ILE A 169 23.97 27.02 -6.48
CA ILE A 169 24.63 25.73 -6.70
C ILE A 169 24.08 25.13 -8.00
N PRO A 170 24.80 25.17 -9.13
CA PRO A 170 24.26 24.79 -10.44
C PRO A 170 23.73 23.35 -10.48
N LYS A 171 24.42 22.39 -9.86
CA LYS A 171 24.00 20.99 -9.78
C LYS A 171 22.64 20.79 -9.10
N VAL A 172 22.36 21.57 -8.05
CA VAL A 172 21.07 21.53 -7.35
C VAL A 172 19.98 22.08 -8.26
N VAL A 173 20.17 23.29 -8.81
CA VAL A 173 19.22 23.92 -9.74
C VAL A 173 18.92 23.03 -10.95
N GLU A 174 19.95 22.44 -11.55
CA GLU A 174 19.82 21.52 -12.69
C GLU A 174 18.98 20.28 -12.33
N ASN A 175 19.29 19.61 -11.22
CA ASN A 175 18.55 18.41 -10.81
C ASN A 175 17.12 18.73 -10.35
N THR A 176 16.87 19.89 -9.74
CA THR A 176 15.50 20.28 -9.37
C THR A 176 14.57 20.47 -10.57
N ARG A 177 15.09 20.77 -11.77
CA ARG A 177 14.30 20.82 -13.02
C ARG A 177 13.86 19.44 -13.52
N GLY A 178 14.49 18.37 -13.05
CA GLY A 178 14.11 16.98 -13.35
C GLY A 178 13.12 16.39 -12.35
N LEU A 179 12.77 17.12 -11.28
CA LEU A 179 11.72 16.72 -10.35
C LEU A 179 10.35 17.05 -10.93
N ILE A 180 9.45 16.06 -10.93
CA ILE A 180 8.08 16.20 -11.46
C ILE A 180 7.10 16.33 -10.31
N PHE A 181 6.09 17.18 -10.46
CA PHE A 181 4.94 17.30 -9.57
C PHE A 181 3.66 17.52 -10.37
N SER A 182 2.52 17.36 -9.71
CA SER A 182 1.23 17.86 -10.19
C SER A 182 0.66 18.91 -9.24
N SER A 183 -0.04 19.90 -9.80
CA SER A 183 -0.89 20.82 -9.05
C SER A 183 -2.18 20.11 -8.62
N THR A 184 -2.85 20.65 -7.62
CA THR A 184 -4.13 20.12 -7.13
C THR A 184 -5.12 21.26 -6.89
N HIS A 185 -6.27 21.20 -7.54
CA HIS A 185 -7.42 22.01 -7.18
C HIS A 185 -8.21 21.25 -6.11
N VAL A 186 -8.42 21.90 -4.97
CA VAL A 186 -9.40 21.48 -3.98
C VAL A 186 -10.67 22.28 -4.24
N LEU A 187 -11.77 21.58 -4.48
CA LEU A 187 -13.11 22.15 -4.66
C LEU A 187 -13.98 21.75 -3.47
N GLY A 188 -14.79 22.67 -2.96
CA GLY A 188 -15.71 22.43 -1.87
C GLY A 188 -17.12 22.80 -2.28
N ILE A 189 -18.07 21.88 -2.08
CA ILE A 189 -19.50 22.12 -2.31
C ILE A 189 -20.21 21.94 -0.97
N GLY A 190 -20.94 22.97 -0.53
CA GLY A 190 -21.84 22.91 0.61
C GLY A 190 -23.29 22.81 0.11
N ILE A 191 -24.01 21.79 0.58
CA ILE A 191 -25.35 21.44 0.12
C ILE A 191 -26.35 21.56 1.27
N ARG A 192 -27.54 22.09 1.00
CA ARG A 192 -28.67 22.07 1.94
C ARG A 192 -29.44 20.76 1.82
N GLY A 193 -29.77 20.17 2.96
CA GLY A 193 -30.56 18.95 3.06
C GLY A 193 -29.98 17.98 4.08
N VAL A 194 -30.66 16.85 4.25
CA VAL A 194 -30.08 15.68 4.92
C VAL A 194 -29.13 14.99 3.93
N ARG A 195 -28.01 14.45 4.42
CA ARG A 195 -27.09 13.63 3.61
C ARG A 195 -27.85 12.43 3.03
N PRO A 196 -27.88 12.21 1.70
CA PRO A 196 -28.59 11.07 1.11
C PRO A 196 -28.12 9.71 1.61
N ASP A 197 -29.06 8.77 1.83
CA ASP A 197 -28.77 7.41 2.33
C ASP A 197 -27.82 6.63 1.40
N ARG A 198 -27.84 6.89 0.09
CA ARG A 198 -26.89 6.30 -0.86
C ARG A 198 -25.42 6.63 -0.53
N ILE A 199 -25.16 7.75 0.14
CA ILE A 199 -23.83 8.17 0.57
C ILE A 199 -23.46 7.48 1.90
N ASP A 200 -24.38 7.43 2.86
CA ASP A 200 -24.17 6.78 4.16
C ASP A 200 -22.84 7.18 4.86
N ASP A 201 -22.16 6.25 5.52
CA ASP A 201 -20.90 6.38 6.26
C ASP A 201 -19.65 6.67 5.39
N LYS A 202 -19.78 6.63 4.06
CA LYS A 202 -18.66 6.73 3.11
C LYS A 202 -17.74 7.91 3.44
N CYS A 203 -16.45 7.61 3.62
CA CYS A 203 -15.46 8.59 4.04
C CYS A 203 -14.87 9.33 2.82
N TRP A 204 -14.25 8.58 1.91
CA TRP A 204 -13.76 9.08 0.62
C TRP A 204 -14.11 8.07 -0.48
N LEU A 205 -14.16 8.54 -1.72
CA LEU A 205 -14.58 7.80 -2.90
C LEU A 205 -13.63 8.06 -4.05
N TYR A 206 -13.38 7.04 -4.87
CA TYR A 206 -12.42 7.06 -5.97
C TYR A 206 -13.15 6.94 -7.31
N PHE A 207 -12.75 7.76 -8.28
CA PHE A 207 -13.44 7.89 -9.57
C PHE A 207 -12.46 7.62 -10.71
N PRO A 208 -12.38 6.40 -11.25
CA PRO A 208 -11.55 6.09 -12.42
C PRO A 208 -12.12 6.67 -13.72
N GLU A 209 -13.45 6.72 -13.84
CA GLU A 209 -14.16 7.02 -15.09
C GLU A 209 -14.01 8.48 -15.55
N PRO A 210 -14.10 8.78 -16.86
CA PRO A 210 -13.92 10.12 -17.42
C PRO A 210 -15.16 11.02 -17.28
N ASP A 211 -16.22 10.54 -16.64
CA ASP A 211 -17.49 11.27 -16.42
C ASP A 211 -17.35 12.45 -15.42
N SER A 212 -16.21 12.51 -14.72
CA SER A 212 -15.95 13.35 -13.57
C SER A 212 -14.50 13.85 -13.62
N PRO A 213 -14.21 15.16 -13.43
CA PRO A 213 -12.84 15.67 -13.53
C PRO A 213 -11.99 15.34 -12.30
N PHE A 214 -12.63 15.09 -11.16
CA PHE A 214 -12.00 14.75 -9.88
C PHE A 214 -11.61 13.27 -9.82
N TYR A 215 -10.50 12.97 -9.14
CA TYR A 215 -10.08 11.60 -8.86
C TYR A 215 -10.63 11.10 -7.52
N ARG A 216 -10.80 12.01 -6.56
CA ARG A 216 -11.33 11.73 -5.22
C ARG A 216 -12.41 12.73 -4.84
N ALA A 217 -13.48 12.22 -4.21
CA ALA A 217 -14.43 13.01 -3.44
C ALA A 217 -14.44 12.52 -2.00
N THR A 218 -14.59 13.45 -1.06
CA THR A 218 -14.61 13.21 0.39
C THR A 218 -15.91 13.77 0.95
N ILE A 219 -16.65 12.97 1.72
CA ILE A 219 -17.88 13.41 2.36
C ILE A 219 -17.50 14.16 3.65
N PHE A 220 -16.98 15.38 3.51
CA PHE A 220 -16.25 16.06 4.58
C PHE A 220 -17.12 16.35 5.82
N SER A 221 -18.44 16.43 5.65
CA SER A 221 -19.42 16.50 6.73
C SER A 221 -19.60 15.22 7.55
N ASN A 222 -19.10 14.07 7.09
CA ASN A 222 -19.09 12.81 7.85
C ASN A 222 -17.95 12.78 8.90
N TYR A 223 -16.87 13.55 8.69
CA TYR A 223 -15.69 13.51 9.57
C TYR A 223 -15.90 14.28 10.89
N SER A 224 -16.76 15.29 10.87
CA SER A 224 -17.22 16.00 12.07
C SER A 224 -18.53 16.74 11.76
N PRO A 225 -19.51 16.80 12.68
CA PRO A 225 -20.69 17.65 12.54
C PRO A 225 -20.36 19.15 12.51
N TYR A 226 -19.14 19.55 12.90
CA TYR A 226 -18.67 20.94 12.95
C TYR A 226 -17.86 21.35 11.71
N ASN A 227 -17.77 20.50 10.67
CA ASN A 227 -17.23 20.87 9.36
C ASN A 227 -18.25 21.63 8.49
N GLN A 228 -19.47 21.85 9.00
CA GLN A 228 -20.60 22.49 8.34
C GLN A 228 -21.36 23.40 9.31
N PRO A 229 -22.24 24.32 8.84
CA PRO A 229 -23.01 25.19 9.72
C PRO A 229 -23.95 24.43 10.65
N GLY A 230 -24.13 24.93 11.87
CA GLY A 230 -25.06 24.39 12.86
C GLY A 230 -26.53 24.50 12.44
N LYS A 231 -27.41 23.78 13.15
CA LYS A 231 -28.83 23.60 12.78
C LYS A 231 -29.58 24.91 12.51
N ASP A 232 -29.35 25.93 13.34
CA ASP A 232 -30.06 27.22 13.29
C ASP A 232 -29.49 28.20 12.25
N ALA A 233 -28.36 27.87 11.61
CA ALA A 233 -27.77 28.70 10.58
C ALA A 233 -28.71 28.82 9.38
N LYS A 234 -28.85 30.05 8.86
CA LYS A 234 -29.65 30.36 7.68
C LYS A 234 -28.74 30.88 6.58
N LEU A 235 -28.74 30.19 5.45
CA LEU A 235 -27.97 30.55 4.26
C LEU A 235 -28.91 30.74 3.06
N PRO A 236 -28.64 31.70 2.16
CA PRO A 236 -29.29 31.75 0.85
C PRO A 236 -28.88 30.52 0.01
N THR A 237 -29.57 30.29 -1.09
CA THR A 237 -29.22 29.24 -2.06
C THR A 237 -28.51 29.92 -3.23
N ILE A 238 -27.27 29.53 -3.50
CA ILE A 238 -26.43 30.15 -4.53
C ILE A 238 -26.94 29.74 -5.92
N ARG A 239 -27.14 28.44 -6.11
CA ARG A 239 -27.62 27.82 -7.35
C ARG A 239 -28.31 26.49 -7.06
N ILE A 240 -29.03 25.95 -8.05
CA ILE A 240 -29.38 24.53 -8.09
C ILE A 240 -28.25 23.78 -8.81
N ALA A 241 -27.98 22.52 -8.47
CA ALA A 241 -26.88 21.76 -9.08
C ALA A 241 -26.92 21.81 -10.63
N LYS A 242 -28.05 21.44 -11.26
CA LYS A 242 -28.25 21.46 -12.72
C LYS A 242 -28.61 22.84 -13.32
N SER A 243 -28.63 23.94 -12.55
CA SER A 243 -28.99 25.25 -13.11
C SER A 243 -28.13 26.39 -12.58
N ASP A 244 -27.44 27.06 -13.50
CA ASP A 244 -26.63 28.26 -13.25
C ASP A 244 -27.48 29.48 -12.85
N SER A 245 -28.81 29.37 -12.94
CA SER A 245 -29.75 30.36 -12.45
C SER A 245 -29.59 30.53 -10.94
N LYS A 246 -29.09 31.70 -10.51
CA LYS A 246 -29.09 32.10 -9.11
C LYS A 246 -30.51 32.04 -8.55
N VAL A 247 -30.71 31.26 -7.49
CA VAL A 247 -32.03 31.07 -6.89
C VAL A 247 -32.39 32.32 -6.09
N GLY A 248 -33.16 33.22 -6.69
CA GLY A 248 -33.72 34.38 -6.01
C GLY A 248 -34.61 33.94 -4.84
N GLY A 249 -34.10 34.02 -3.62
CA GLY A 249 -34.79 33.56 -2.42
C GLY A 249 -34.08 33.95 -1.13
N GLY A 250 -34.87 34.07 -0.05
CA GLY A 250 -34.34 34.41 1.28
C GLY A 250 -33.48 33.30 1.91
N ALA A 251 -32.75 33.66 2.96
CA ALA A 251 -31.92 32.72 3.70
C ALA A 251 -32.76 31.64 4.41
N LYS A 252 -32.64 30.39 3.95
CA LYS A 252 -33.32 29.22 4.51
C LYS A 252 -32.42 28.51 5.52
N ILE A 253 -33.02 27.81 6.47
CA ILE A 253 -32.33 26.98 7.47
C ILE A 253 -31.69 25.72 6.83
N GLY A 254 -30.86 25.01 7.59
CA GLY A 254 -30.31 23.69 7.23
C GLY A 254 -31.34 22.54 7.32
N PRO A 255 -30.91 21.28 7.55
CA PRO A 255 -29.51 20.84 7.75
C PRO A 255 -28.62 21.03 6.52
N TYR A 256 -27.32 20.80 6.72
CA TYR A 256 -26.27 20.96 5.72
C TYR A 256 -25.33 19.75 5.70
N TRP A 257 -24.79 19.45 4.52
CA TRP A 257 -23.72 18.47 4.31
C TRP A 257 -22.73 19.01 3.27
N SER A 258 -21.56 18.39 3.12
CA SER A 258 -20.51 18.93 2.25
C SER A 258 -19.66 17.85 1.57
N LEU A 259 -19.32 18.13 0.32
CA LEU A 259 -18.36 17.40 -0.50
C LEU A 259 -17.07 18.23 -0.62
N MET A 260 -15.92 17.59 -0.42
CA MET A 260 -14.60 18.11 -0.78
C MET A 260 -14.03 17.24 -1.89
N LEU A 261 -13.68 17.83 -3.03
CA LEU A 261 -13.28 17.13 -4.26
C LEU A 261 -11.89 17.58 -4.71
N GLU A 262 -11.14 16.66 -5.31
CA GLU A 262 -9.75 16.89 -5.70
C GLU A 262 -9.52 16.57 -7.18
N VAL A 263 -8.99 17.57 -7.89
CA VAL A 263 -8.63 17.50 -9.32
C VAL A 263 -7.14 17.76 -9.47
N SER A 264 -6.45 16.87 -10.17
CA SER A 264 -5.03 17.02 -10.50
C SER A 264 -4.82 17.85 -11.78
N GLU A 265 -3.68 18.53 -11.87
CA GLU A 265 -3.28 19.32 -13.03
C GLU A 265 -1.78 19.17 -13.30
N SER A 266 -1.38 19.07 -14.57
CA SER A 266 0.02 19.07 -15.02
C SER A 266 0.13 19.61 -16.45
N THR A 267 1.37 19.63 -16.99
CA THR A 267 1.65 19.92 -18.40
C THR A 267 1.02 18.94 -19.38
N VAL A 268 0.63 17.72 -18.95
CA VAL A 268 -0.02 16.70 -19.80
C VAL A 268 -1.49 16.44 -19.43
N LYS A 269 -1.99 17.08 -18.37
CA LYS A 269 -3.40 17.10 -17.97
C LYS A 269 -3.74 18.51 -17.50
N SER A 270 -4.04 19.40 -18.44
CA SER A 270 -4.48 20.75 -18.15
C SER A 270 -5.84 20.78 -17.44
N VAL A 271 -6.12 21.89 -16.75
CA VAL A 271 -7.41 22.18 -16.12
C VAL A 271 -7.74 23.64 -16.41
N ASN A 272 -8.94 23.93 -16.91
CA ASN A 272 -9.39 25.30 -17.04
C ASN A 272 -9.91 25.81 -15.69
N PHE A 273 -9.23 26.83 -15.13
CA PHE A 273 -9.58 27.39 -13.83
C PHE A 273 -11.01 27.98 -13.79
N GLU A 274 -11.52 28.48 -14.92
CA GLU A 274 -12.83 29.14 -14.99
C GLU A 274 -13.99 28.13 -15.02
N THR A 275 -13.83 26.98 -15.70
CA THR A 275 -14.91 25.99 -15.88
C THR A 275 -14.84 24.81 -14.91
N ILE A 276 -13.69 24.54 -14.27
CA ILE A 276 -13.51 23.34 -13.42
C ILE A 276 -14.50 23.24 -12.26
N LEU A 277 -15.03 24.36 -11.75
CA LEU A 277 -16.06 24.35 -10.71
C LEU A 277 -17.37 23.74 -11.23
N GLU A 278 -17.79 24.10 -12.43
CA GLU A 278 -19.01 23.60 -13.06
C GLU A 278 -18.82 22.18 -13.64
N GLU A 279 -17.65 21.87 -14.19
CA GLU A 279 -17.26 20.49 -14.54
C GLU A 279 -17.30 19.57 -13.31
N THR A 280 -16.91 20.09 -12.13
CA THR A 280 -16.96 19.35 -10.87
C THR A 280 -18.40 19.16 -10.38
N ILE A 281 -19.26 20.19 -10.47
CA ILE A 281 -20.69 20.08 -10.14
C ILE A 281 -21.38 19.07 -11.08
N GLN A 282 -21.12 19.14 -12.39
CA GLN A 282 -21.67 18.19 -13.36
C GLN A 282 -21.13 16.76 -13.14
N GLY A 283 -19.84 16.60 -12.86
CA GLY A 283 -19.26 15.32 -12.47
C GLY A 283 -19.89 14.74 -11.19
N CYS A 284 -20.26 15.59 -10.23
CA CYS A 284 -21.01 15.15 -9.04
C CYS A 284 -22.45 14.70 -9.37
N ILE A 285 -23.08 15.25 -10.41
CA ILE A 285 -24.39 14.80 -10.88
C ILE A 285 -24.25 13.47 -11.64
N ASN A 286 -23.25 13.34 -12.51
CA ASN A 286 -22.98 12.13 -13.30
C ASN A 286 -22.72 10.91 -12.39
N THR A 287 -21.83 11.09 -11.41
CA THR A 287 -21.48 10.07 -10.40
C THR A 287 -22.56 9.83 -9.33
N GLY A 288 -23.69 10.55 -9.38
CA GLY A 288 -24.77 10.44 -8.41
C GLY A 288 -24.42 10.92 -7.00
N LEU A 289 -23.35 11.71 -6.81
CA LEU A 289 -23.09 12.39 -5.54
C LEU A 289 -24.20 13.42 -5.27
N LEU A 290 -24.49 14.29 -6.25
CA LEU A 290 -25.57 15.27 -6.22
C LEU A 290 -26.78 14.79 -7.04
N LEU A 291 -27.99 15.18 -6.62
CA LEU A 291 -29.15 15.21 -7.49
C LEU A 291 -29.14 16.49 -8.35
N PRO A 292 -29.71 16.46 -9.57
CA PRO A 292 -29.91 17.66 -10.39
C PRO A 292 -30.61 18.83 -9.68
N THR A 293 -31.43 18.53 -8.67
CA THR A 293 -32.24 19.47 -7.89
C THR A 293 -31.59 19.96 -6.60
N ASP A 294 -30.38 19.48 -6.25
CA ASP A 294 -29.77 19.81 -4.96
C ASP A 294 -29.43 21.30 -4.83
N GLU A 295 -29.71 21.86 -3.65
CA GLU A 295 -29.50 23.26 -3.32
C GLU A 295 -28.05 23.51 -2.86
N ILE A 296 -27.25 24.16 -3.69
CA ILE A 296 -25.88 24.55 -3.35
C ILE A 296 -25.93 25.87 -2.57
N VAL A 297 -25.34 25.89 -1.38
CA VAL A 297 -25.31 27.02 -0.44
C VAL A 297 -23.90 27.57 -0.16
N SER A 298 -22.87 26.83 -0.57
CA SER A 298 -21.48 27.29 -0.50
C SER A 298 -20.67 26.65 -1.62
N LEU A 299 -19.74 27.41 -2.20
CA LEU A 299 -18.76 26.95 -3.18
C LEU A 299 -17.37 27.45 -2.77
N TYR A 300 -16.37 26.59 -2.92
CA TYR A 300 -14.97 26.87 -2.63
C TYR A 300 -14.09 26.30 -3.74
N HIS A 301 -13.03 27.01 -4.10
CA HIS A 301 -12.03 26.56 -5.07
C HIS A 301 -10.67 27.14 -4.69
N ARG A 302 -9.65 26.28 -4.63
CA ARG A 302 -8.26 26.71 -4.46
C ARG A 302 -7.32 25.77 -5.19
N LYS A 303 -6.49 26.35 -6.07
CA LYS A 303 -5.32 25.67 -6.65
C LYS A 303 -4.15 25.71 -5.66
N PHE A 304 -3.51 24.57 -5.47
CA PHE A 304 -2.20 24.42 -4.84
C PHE A 304 -1.21 24.04 -5.94
N TYR A 305 -0.14 24.84 -6.10
CA TYR A 305 0.81 24.68 -7.20
C TYR A 305 1.63 23.39 -7.03
N HIS A 306 2.34 23.24 -5.91
CA HIS A 306 2.91 21.97 -5.48
C HIS A 306 1.84 21.14 -4.76
N GLY A 307 1.15 20.25 -5.48
CA GLY A 307 0.10 19.37 -4.94
C GLY A 307 0.64 17.99 -4.54
N TYR A 308 1.10 17.20 -5.53
CA TYR A 308 1.72 15.89 -5.34
C TYR A 308 3.15 15.86 -5.88
N PRO A 309 4.17 15.46 -5.09
CA PRO A 309 5.51 15.19 -5.59
C PRO A 309 5.49 13.84 -6.34
N THR A 310 5.68 13.86 -7.65
CA THR A 310 5.50 12.67 -8.49
C THR A 310 6.70 11.73 -8.35
N PRO A 311 6.49 10.43 -8.09
CA PRO A 311 7.54 9.42 -8.10
C PRO A 311 7.93 9.05 -9.54
N SER A 312 8.53 9.99 -10.26
CA SER A 312 9.02 9.80 -11.63
C SER A 312 10.21 8.83 -11.68
N LEU A 313 10.42 8.20 -12.84
CA LEU A 313 11.54 7.27 -13.07
C LEU A 313 12.92 7.86 -12.73
N THR A 314 13.10 9.19 -12.83
CA THR A 314 14.37 9.88 -12.56
C THR A 314 14.47 10.49 -11.16
N ARG A 315 13.38 10.51 -10.37
CA ARG A 315 13.29 11.23 -9.09
C ARG A 315 14.49 10.97 -8.19
N ASP A 316 14.78 9.72 -7.89
CA ASP A 316 15.78 9.37 -6.88
C ASP A 316 17.21 9.60 -7.34
N ALA A 317 17.47 9.56 -8.66
CA ALA A 317 18.75 10.01 -9.22
C ALA A 317 18.97 11.52 -9.01
N HIS A 318 17.92 12.33 -9.16
CA HIS A 318 17.98 13.77 -8.86
C HIS A 318 18.12 14.05 -7.36
N LEU A 319 17.34 13.37 -6.51
CA LEU A 319 17.42 13.53 -5.05
C LEU A 319 18.77 13.09 -4.46
N ALA A 320 19.40 12.05 -5.03
CA ALA A 320 20.75 11.61 -4.65
C ALA A 320 21.85 12.65 -4.95
N VAL A 321 21.58 13.64 -5.81
CA VAL A 321 22.43 14.83 -5.98
C VAL A 321 21.97 15.96 -5.07
N ILE A 322 20.68 16.30 -5.09
CA ILE A 322 20.12 17.48 -4.41
C ILE A 322 20.35 17.43 -2.90
N LEU A 323 19.91 16.35 -2.24
CA LEU A 323 19.87 16.33 -0.77
C LEU A 323 21.28 16.30 -0.16
N PRO A 324 22.27 15.53 -0.67
CA PRO A 324 23.63 15.56 -0.15
C PRO A 324 24.38 16.88 -0.45
N GLU A 325 24.15 17.52 -1.60
CA GLU A 325 24.78 18.83 -1.88
C GLU A 325 24.26 19.94 -0.96
N LEU A 326 22.97 19.90 -0.59
CA LEU A 326 22.39 20.80 0.42
C LEU A 326 22.90 20.49 1.84
N GLN A 327 23.02 19.21 2.22
CA GLN A 327 23.49 18.83 3.55
C GLN A 327 24.97 19.21 3.77
N LYS A 328 25.80 19.22 2.72
CA LYS A 328 27.20 19.72 2.76
C LYS A 328 27.32 21.21 3.11
N ILE A 329 26.30 22.02 2.82
CA ILE A 329 26.24 23.45 3.17
C ILE A 329 25.38 23.72 4.43
N ASP A 330 25.17 22.67 5.24
CA ASP A 330 24.37 22.68 6.47
C ASP A 330 22.88 23.02 6.26
N ILE A 331 22.27 22.53 5.18
CA ILE A 331 20.84 22.65 4.88
C ILE A 331 20.16 21.27 4.77
N TRP A 332 19.23 21.00 5.69
CA TRP A 332 18.35 19.82 5.69
C TRP A 332 17.03 20.18 5.00
N SER A 333 16.91 19.89 3.71
CA SER A 333 15.66 20.03 2.96
C SER A 333 14.74 18.82 3.21
N ARG A 334 13.56 19.02 3.80
CA ARG A 334 12.73 17.95 4.41
C ARG A 334 11.22 18.17 4.24
N GLY A 335 10.42 17.11 4.48
CA GLY A 335 8.96 17.12 4.29
C GLY A 335 8.52 17.02 2.82
N ARG A 336 7.20 16.94 2.57
CA ARG A 336 6.57 16.60 1.27
C ARG A 336 7.29 17.08 0.01
N PHE A 337 7.61 18.37 -0.08
CA PHE A 337 8.36 18.94 -1.22
C PHE A 337 9.81 19.36 -0.90
N GLY A 338 10.23 19.33 0.36
CA GLY A 338 11.64 19.51 0.71
C GLY A 338 12.48 18.25 0.43
N SER A 339 11.89 17.06 0.56
CA SER A 339 12.52 15.76 0.22
C SER A 339 11.88 15.03 -0.96
N TRP A 340 10.71 15.48 -1.46
CA TRP A 340 10.03 14.98 -2.68
C TRP A 340 9.62 13.49 -2.71
N LYS A 341 9.74 12.76 -1.60
CA LYS A 341 9.37 11.34 -1.49
C LYS A 341 7.92 11.17 -1.02
N TYR A 342 6.99 11.01 -1.96
CA TYR A 342 5.55 10.85 -1.69
C TYR A 342 5.23 9.75 -0.65
N GLU A 343 5.93 8.62 -0.75
CA GLU A 343 5.78 7.46 0.12
C GLU A 343 5.90 7.81 1.61
N VAL A 344 6.67 8.85 1.94
CA VAL A 344 6.87 9.42 3.29
C VAL A 344 6.49 10.91 3.33
N ALA A 345 5.40 11.27 2.64
CA ALA A 345 4.88 12.64 2.56
C ALA A 345 3.45 12.81 3.10
N ASN A 346 3.02 11.95 4.03
CA ASN A 346 1.83 12.21 4.85
C ASN A 346 2.17 13.18 6.00
N GLN A 347 1.22 13.40 6.90
CA GLN A 347 1.33 14.35 8.01
C GLN A 347 2.30 13.87 9.10
N ASP A 348 2.11 12.63 9.52
CA ASP A 348 2.97 11.82 10.38
C ASP A 348 4.41 11.78 9.85
N HIS A 349 4.61 11.32 8.60
CA HIS A 349 5.94 11.31 8.00
C HIS A 349 6.56 12.70 7.88
N SER A 350 5.81 13.73 7.48
CA SER A 350 6.36 15.09 7.35
C SER A 350 6.75 15.69 8.69
N PHE A 351 6.02 15.37 9.76
CA PHE A 351 6.38 15.73 11.13
C PHE A 351 7.65 14.98 11.57
N MET A 352 7.70 13.66 11.36
CA MET A 352 8.88 12.85 11.70
C MET A 352 10.13 13.21 10.90
N LEU A 353 10.01 13.60 9.62
CA LEU A 353 11.11 14.15 8.84
C LEU A 353 11.67 15.45 9.44
N GLY A 354 10.82 16.27 10.08
CA GLY A 354 11.26 17.42 10.87
C GLY A 354 12.01 16.97 12.13
N VAL A 355 11.39 16.09 12.93
CA VAL A 355 11.94 15.58 14.20
C VAL A 355 13.29 14.88 14.00
N GLU A 356 13.38 13.92 13.07
CA GLU A 356 14.61 13.19 12.75
C GLU A 356 15.71 14.11 12.24
N SER A 357 15.37 15.16 11.48
CA SER A 357 16.39 16.12 11.01
C SER A 357 16.97 16.96 12.15
N VAL A 358 16.19 17.25 13.19
CA VAL A 358 16.70 17.86 14.44
C VAL A 358 17.61 16.87 15.19
N ASP A 359 17.22 15.60 15.29
CA ASP A 359 18.06 14.57 15.93
C ASP A 359 19.37 14.32 15.16
N ASN A 360 19.32 14.36 13.83
CA ASN A 360 20.50 14.25 12.97
C ASN A 360 21.45 15.45 13.17
N VAL A 361 20.90 16.65 13.25
CA VAL A 361 21.64 17.90 13.51
C VAL A 361 22.28 17.94 14.91
N LEU A 362 21.59 17.45 15.94
CA LEU A 362 22.05 17.52 17.34
C LEU A 362 22.88 16.31 17.79
N PHE A 363 22.56 15.12 17.30
CA PHE A 363 23.06 13.85 17.85
C PHE A 363 23.63 12.90 16.78
N GLY A 364 23.54 13.24 15.49
CA GLY A 364 24.00 12.38 14.38
C GLY A 364 23.12 11.15 14.12
N VAL A 365 21.91 11.09 14.68
CA VAL A 365 20.98 9.95 14.51
C VAL A 365 20.60 9.78 13.03
N PRO A 366 20.54 8.55 12.48
CA PRO A 366 20.10 8.31 11.11
C PRO A 366 18.64 8.72 10.86
N GLU A 367 18.39 9.43 9.76
CA GLU A 367 17.04 9.84 9.34
C GLU A 367 16.32 8.66 8.66
N MET A 368 15.69 7.81 9.47
CA MET A 368 15.03 6.58 9.03
C MET A 368 13.84 6.83 8.10
N THR A 369 12.99 7.83 8.38
CA THR A 369 11.84 8.18 7.53
C THR A 369 12.31 8.67 6.16
N LEU A 370 13.41 9.41 6.07
CA LEU A 370 13.93 9.90 4.78
C LEU A 370 14.54 8.78 3.92
N ASN A 371 15.31 7.90 4.55
CA ASN A 371 16.20 6.97 3.85
C ASN A 371 15.64 5.55 3.73
N ASN A 372 14.79 5.12 4.66
CA ASN A 372 14.22 3.77 4.69
C ASN A 372 12.67 3.76 4.75
N PRO A 373 11.94 4.33 3.74
CA PRO A 373 10.47 4.35 3.71
C PRO A 373 9.77 3.05 4.08
N ASN A 374 10.22 1.92 3.52
CA ASN A 374 9.61 0.62 3.79
C ASN A 374 9.77 0.21 5.26
N TRP A 375 10.91 0.51 5.88
CA TRP A 375 11.18 0.17 7.29
C TRP A 375 10.30 0.98 8.25
N VAL A 376 10.08 2.28 7.99
CA VAL A 376 9.19 3.09 8.86
C VAL A 376 7.71 2.78 8.66
N ASN A 377 7.30 2.36 7.46
CA ASN A 377 5.91 2.06 7.15
C ASN A 377 5.47 0.72 7.75
N THR A 378 6.19 -0.38 7.47
CA THR A 378 5.76 -1.74 7.88
C THR A 378 6.06 -2.05 9.36
N ARG A 379 6.06 -1.04 10.24
CA ARG A 379 6.26 -1.20 11.69
C ARG A 379 5.62 -0.06 12.47
N LYS A 380 5.35 -0.32 13.76
CA LYS A 380 5.10 0.73 14.74
C LYS A 380 6.44 1.24 15.28
N ASN A 381 6.62 2.56 15.34
CA ASN A 381 7.87 3.22 15.71
C ASN A 381 7.74 3.83 17.12
N ASP A 382 7.91 3.01 18.14
CA ASP A 382 7.65 3.35 19.55
C ASP A 382 8.90 3.84 20.32
N GLU A 383 10.09 3.80 19.72
CA GLU A 383 11.36 4.13 20.37
C GLU A 383 11.45 5.59 20.86
N ARG A 384 10.70 6.50 20.21
CA ARG A 384 10.70 7.93 20.53
C ARG A 384 9.35 8.37 21.08
N ASN A 385 9.37 8.98 22.26
CA ASN A 385 8.20 9.57 22.90
C ASN A 385 8.50 10.99 23.40
N LEU A 386 7.46 11.79 23.65
CA LEU A 386 7.58 13.19 24.06
C LEU A 386 7.98 13.37 25.55
N SER A 387 7.77 12.34 26.38
CA SER A 387 8.01 12.37 27.83
C SER A 387 9.47 12.12 28.24
N VAL A 388 10.26 11.39 27.44
CA VAL A 388 11.69 11.14 27.71
C VAL A 388 12.51 12.36 27.31
N ALA A 389 12.44 13.40 28.14
CA ALA A 389 13.24 14.62 28.03
C ALA A 389 14.70 14.45 28.53
N THR A 390 15.23 13.21 28.52
CA THR A 390 16.59 12.87 28.98
C THR A 390 17.23 11.74 28.18
N VAL A 391 18.29 12.09 27.44
CA VAL A 391 19.49 11.27 27.16
C VAL A 391 19.28 9.80 26.74
N ALA A 392 19.20 9.57 25.43
CA ALA A 392 20.12 8.68 24.69
C ALA A 392 19.78 8.69 23.19
N ALA A 393 20.79 8.66 22.31
CA ALA A 393 20.56 8.22 20.94
C ALA A 393 20.35 6.69 20.96
N PRO A 394 19.28 6.14 20.35
CA PRO A 394 19.17 4.69 20.20
C PRO A 394 20.34 4.21 19.34
N ALA A 395 21.07 3.20 19.84
CA ALA A 395 22.22 2.65 19.12
C ALA A 395 21.74 2.10 17.76
N ALA A 396 22.25 2.66 16.66
CA ALA A 396 21.84 2.25 15.32
C ALA A 396 22.10 0.74 15.13
N PRO A 397 21.11 -0.04 14.66
CA PRO A 397 21.31 -1.47 14.41
C PRO A 397 22.41 -1.65 13.36
N ALA A 398 23.28 -2.65 13.57
CA ALA A 398 24.42 -2.91 12.71
C ALA A 398 24.00 -3.50 11.35
N ILE A 399 23.54 -2.63 10.44
CA ILE A 399 23.23 -3.02 9.06
C ILE A 399 24.53 -3.46 8.37
N ALA A 400 24.60 -4.73 7.99
CA ALA A 400 25.75 -5.28 7.27
C ALA A 400 25.89 -4.58 5.90
N ALA A 401 27.00 -3.86 5.71
CA ALA A 401 27.23 -3.06 4.51
C ALA A 401 27.41 -3.94 3.26
N VAL A 402 26.35 -4.04 2.45
CA VAL A 402 26.41 -4.62 1.10
C VAL A 402 27.32 -3.73 0.24
N ARG A 403 28.57 -4.16 0.04
CA ARG A 403 29.54 -3.43 -0.78
C ARG A 403 29.06 -3.42 -2.24
N PRO A 404 29.03 -2.26 -2.92
CA PRO A 404 28.75 -2.24 -4.35
C PRO A 404 29.84 -2.98 -5.11
N ALA A 405 29.45 -3.91 -5.99
CA ALA A 405 30.40 -4.67 -6.79
C ALA A 405 31.06 -3.77 -7.85
N SER A 406 32.39 -3.62 -7.79
CA SER A 406 33.14 -2.96 -8.87
C SER A 406 33.11 -3.80 -10.15
N PRO A 407 33.07 -3.17 -11.34
CA PRO A 407 32.83 -3.89 -12.60
C PRO A 407 34.02 -4.76 -13.00
N ALA A 408 33.78 -6.07 -13.12
CA ALA A 408 34.75 -7.01 -13.68
C ALA A 408 34.86 -6.82 -15.21
N LYS A 409 36.09 -6.77 -15.73
CA LYS A 409 36.36 -6.62 -17.17
C LYS A 409 35.91 -7.87 -17.94
N GLN A 410 35.00 -7.72 -18.90
CA GLN A 410 34.75 -8.76 -19.89
C GLN A 410 35.92 -8.83 -20.88
N ALA A 411 36.63 -9.96 -20.91
CA ALA A 411 37.55 -10.32 -21.99
C ALA A 411 36.81 -11.24 -22.97
N ALA A 412 36.93 -10.96 -24.28
CA ALA A 412 36.12 -11.61 -25.29
C ALA A 412 36.54 -13.05 -25.60
N ARG A 413 35.57 -13.93 -25.90
CA ARG A 413 35.80 -15.11 -26.73
C ARG A 413 34.56 -15.52 -27.52
N VAL A 414 34.65 -15.41 -28.85
CA VAL A 414 33.65 -15.88 -29.81
C VAL A 414 34.02 -17.28 -30.30
N PRO A 415 33.03 -18.14 -30.61
CA PRO A 415 33.21 -19.11 -31.70
C PRO A 415 32.01 -19.22 -32.65
N SER A 416 32.29 -19.42 -33.93
CA SER A 416 31.37 -19.82 -35.03
C SER A 416 32.25 -20.32 -36.22
N PRO A 417 31.73 -21.03 -37.25
CA PRO A 417 31.25 -22.41 -37.14
C PRO A 417 31.67 -23.37 -38.30
N ALA A 418 31.23 -24.65 -38.19
CA ALA A 418 30.73 -25.52 -39.30
C ALA A 418 31.57 -26.66 -39.96
N LYS A 419 30.80 -27.63 -40.50
CA LYS A 419 31.02 -28.63 -41.60
C LYS A 419 31.43 -30.11 -41.30
N LYS A 420 30.45 -31.02 -41.54
CA LYS A 420 30.37 -32.28 -42.37
C LYS A 420 31.66 -33.12 -42.61
N ALA A 421 31.66 -34.46 -42.78
CA ALA A 421 30.63 -35.49 -43.17
C ALA A 421 30.96 -36.90 -42.52
N ALA A 422 30.54 -38.12 -42.91
CA ALA A 422 29.75 -38.68 -44.03
C ALA A 422 29.09 -40.08 -43.77
N GLN A 423 27.95 -40.32 -44.44
CA GLN A 423 27.37 -41.55 -45.07
C GLN A 423 27.68 -43.03 -44.69
N ALA A 424 26.59 -43.81 -44.50
CA ALA A 424 26.35 -45.14 -45.11
C ALA A 424 24.82 -45.49 -45.18
N LYS A 425 24.41 -46.45 -46.04
CA LYS A 425 23.04 -46.99 -46.31
C LYS A 425 23.19 -48.39 -47.00
N PRO A 426 22.14 -49.20 -47.36
CA PRO A 426 20.66 -49.04 -47.33
C PRO A 426 19.93 -50.18 -46.54
N THR A 427 18.59 -50.35 -46.53
CA THR A 427 17.72 -51.01 -47.56
C THR A 427 16.20 -50.81 -47.27
N SER A 428 15.33 -51.17 -48.24
CA SER A 428 13.84 -51.07 -48.26
C SER A 428 13.31 -51.71 -49.57
N PRO A 429 12.00 -51.74 -49.93
CA PRO A 429 10.72 -51.84 -49.18
C PRO A 429 9.76 -52.94 -49.75
N THR A 430 8.54 -53.10 -49.20
CA THR A 430 7.32 -53.36 -50.03
C THR A 430 6.00 -53.01 -49.31
N LYS A 431 4.92 -52.85 -50.08
CA LYS A 431 3.52 -52.64 -49.63
C LYS A 431 2.63 -53.80 -50.06
N LYS A 432 1.51 -54.02 -49.37
CA LYS A 432 0.17 -54.02 -49.99
C LYS A 432 -0.94 -53.80 -48.94
N ALA A 433 -2.13 -53.44 -49.40
CA ALA A 433 -3.33 -53.22 -48.60
C ALA A 433 -4.48 -54.07 -49.17
N LEU A 434 -5.54 -54.23 -48.39
CA LEU A 434 -6.88 -54.63 -48.82
C LEU A 434 -7.88 -54.05 -47.80
N ASP A 435 -9.04 -53.63 -48.30
CA ASP A 435 -10.10 -52.97 -47.53
C ASP A 435 -11.14 -53.97 -47.03
N ALA A 436 -11.86 -53.61 -45.98
CA ALA A 436 -13.17 -54.15 -45.63
C ALA A 436 -13.91 -53.10 -44.78
N GLU A 437 -15.10 -52.68 -45.24
CA GLU A 437 -16.01 -51.79 -44.53
C GLU A 437 -17.06 -52.64 -43.79
N GLU A 438 -17.31 -52.36 -42.51
CA GLU A 438 -18.59 -52.69 -41.85
C GLU A 438 -18.96 -51.53 -40.92
N ASP A 439 -20.12 -50.91 -41.17
CA ASP A 439 -20.70 -49.90 -40.29
C ASP A 439 -21.16 -50.53 -38.98
N PHE A 440 -20.74 -49.97 -37.85
CA PHE A 440 -21.30 -50.34 -36.54
C PHE A 440 -22.48 -49.43 -36.23
N ASP A 441 -23.69 -49.91 -36.56
CA ASP A 441 -24.95 -49.21 -36.31
C ASP A 441 -25.12 -48.88 -34.81
N LEU A 442 -25.62 -47.68 -34.53
CA LEU A 442 -25.76 -47.11 -33.19
C LEU A 442 -27.22 -47.09 -32.70
N PHE A 443 -28.21 -47.56 -33.48
CA PHE A 443 -29.64 -47.52 -33.10
C PHE A 443 -30.42 -48.81 -33.43
N GLY A 444 -30.25 -49.84 -32.59
CA GLY A 444 -31.00 -51.10 -32.64
C GLY A 444 -31.74 -51.44 -31.33
N SER A 445 -32.97 -50.95 -31.21
CA SER A 445 -34.11 -51.38 -30.34
C SER A 445 -33.88 -52.23 -29.07
N ASP A 446 -34.42 -51.70 -27.96
CA ASP A 446 -35.24 -52.37 -26.93
C ASP A 446 -34.80 -53.73 -26.34
N ASP A 447 -34.37 -53.71 -25.07
CA ASP A 447 -35.19 -54.19 -23.94
C ASP A 447 -34.52 -53.80 -22.60
N GLU A 448 -35.19 -52.95 -21.80
CA GLU A 448 -34.70 -52.50 -20.48
C GLU A 448 -35.38 -53.29 -19.35
N GLU A 449 -34.59 -53.90 -18.43
CA GLU A 449 -34.77 -53.83 -16.95
C GLU A 449 -33.83 -54.79 -16.18
N GLU A 450 -33.44 -55.98 -16.71
CA GLU A 450 -32.72 -57.00 -15.90
C GLU A 450 -31.18 -56.82 -15.77
N ILE A 451 -30.55 -55.90 -16.50
CA ILE A 451 -29.07 -55.89 -16.64
C ILE A 451 -28.34 -55.07 -15.55
N ASP A 452 -28.94 -54.04 -14.97
CA ASP A 452 -28.20 -53.10 -14.12
C ASP A 452 -27.87 -53.61 -12.71
N ALA A 453 -28.74 -54.42 -12.09
CA ALA A 453 -28.48 -55.01 -10.78
C ALA A 453 -27.17 -55.85 -10.75
N ALA A 454 -26.84 -56.52 -11.87
CA ALA A 454 -25.60 -57.26 -12.02
C ALA A 454 -24.37 -56.34 -12.16
N LYS A 455 -24.50 -55.19 -12.86
CA LYS A 455 -23.43 -54.19 -12.99
C LYS A 455 -23.16 -53.50 -11.66
N GLU A 456 -24.19 -53.13 -10.91
CA GLU A 456 -24.03 -52.52 -9.58
C GLU A 456 -23.36 -53.47 -8.59
N ALA A 457 -23.78 -54.73 -8.53
CA ALA A 457 -23.16 -55.73 -7.67
C ALA A 457 -21.66 -55.94 -7.97
N LEU A 458 -21.30 -56.05 -9.26
CA LEU A 458 -19.90 -56.18 -9.69
C LEU A 458 -19.08 -54.91 -9.38
N THR A 459 -19.70 -53.73 -9.52
CA THR A 459 -19.06 -52.44 -9.20
C THR A 459 -18.84 -52.29 -7.70
N ALA A 460 -19.81 -52.68 -6.87
CA ALA A 460 -19.69 -52.69 -5.41
C ALA A 460 -18.63 -53.68 -4.91
N GLN A 461 -18.52 -54.87 -5.51
CA GLN A 461 -17.41 -55.80 -5.25
C GLN A 461 -16.05 -55.17 -5.59
N ARG A 462 -15.89 -54.62 -6.80
CA ARG A 462 -14.65 -53.96 -7.22
C ARG A 462 -14.30 -52.75 -6.36
N LEU A 463 -15.28 -52.01 -5.86
CA LEU A 463 -15.06 -50.88 -4.94
C LEU A 463 -14.63 -51.34 -3.54
N LYS A 464 -15.18 -52.44 -3.02
CA LYS A 464 -14.69 -53.08 -1.79
C LYS A 464 -13.25 -53.58 -1.94
N GLU A 465 -12.96 -54.35 -2.99
CA GLU A 465 -11.60 -54.79 -3.29
C GLU A 465 -10.62 -53.61 -3.44
N TYR A 466 -11.04 -52.52 -4.09
CA TYR A 466 -10.22 -51.31 -4.24
C TYR A 466 -9.93 -50.67 -2.87
N ASN A 467 -10.93 -50.56 -2.00
CA ASN A 467 -10.76 -50.01 -0.66
C ASN A 467 -9.89 -50.90 0.24
N GLU A 468 -10.03 -52.21 0.18
CA GLU A 468 -9.17 -53.18 0.88
C GLU A 468 -7.72 -53.11 0.36
N LYS A 469 -7.53 -53.03 -0.97
CA LYS A 469 -6.21 -52.81 -1.62
C LYS A 469 -5.64 -51.41 -1.38
N LYS A 470 -6.43 -50.47 -0.86
CA LYS A 470 -6.00 -49.13 -0.41
C LYS A 470 -5.66 -49.12 1.08
N ALA A 471 -6.37 -49.90 1.90
CA ALA A 471 -6.07 -50.10 3.33
C ALA A 471 -4.81 -50.95 3.57
N ALA A 472 -4.53 -51.91 2.69
CA ALA A 472 -3.36 -52.80 2.78
C ALA A 472 -2.02 -52.18 2.33
N LYS A 473 -1.96 -50.86 2.11
CA LYS A 473 -0.70 -50.14 1.81
C LYS A 473 -0.19 -49.43 3.05
N PRO A 474 1.10 -49.54 3.40
CA PRO A 474 1.66 -48.76 4.51
C PRO A 474 1.58 -47.27 4.17
N LYS A 475 0.81 -46.51 4.95
CA LYS A 475 0.88 -45.05 4.93
C LYS A 475 2.30 -44.62 5.32
N LEU A 476 2.94 -43.76 4.53
CA LEU A 476 4.06 -42.98 5.06
C LEU A 476 3.47 -42.01 6.10
N VAL A 477 3.89 -42.14 7.35
CA VAL A 477 3.57 -41.18 8.40
C VAL A 477 4.44 -39.95 8.17
N ALA A 478 3.85 -38.91 7.57
CA ALA A 478 4.50 -37.60 7.48
C ALA A 478 4.72 -37.06 8.90
N LYS A 479 5.94 -36.63 9.19
CA LYS A 479 6.30 -36.02 10.48
C LYS A 479 6.87 -34.64 10.25
N SER A 480 6.63 -33.74 11.18
CA SER A 480 7.19 -32.39 11.15
C SER A 480 7.92 -32.09 12.45
N MET A 481 9.10 -31.49 12.33
CA MET A 481 9.84 -30.89 13.43
C MET A 481 9.49 -29.41 13.54
N VAL A 482 8.91 -29.04 14.68
CA VAL A 482 8.46 -27.69 15.00
C VAL A 482 9.34 -27.14 16.12
N ILE A 483 9.67 -25.86 16.07
CA ILE A 483 10.29 -25.13 17.18
C ILE A 483 9.30 -24.06 17.61
N LEU A 484 8.87 -24.15 18.87
CA LEU A 484 7.90 -23.24 19.49
C LEU A 484 8.63 -22.29 20.45
N ASP A 485 8.30 -21.01 20.37
CA ASP A 485 8.75 -19.96 21.28
C ASP A 485 7.60 -19.56 22.20
N VAL A 486 7.65 -20.01 23.45
CA VAL A 486 6.65 -19.72 24.49
C VAL A 486 7.12 -18.52 25.32
N LYS A 487 6.31 -17.44 25.35
CA LYS A 487 6.61 -16.22 26.09
C LYS A 487 5.90 -16.21 27.46
N PRO A 488 6.60 -15.96 28.57
CA PRO A 488 5.97 -15.69 29.86
C PRO A 488 5.36 -14.27 29.90
N TRP A 489 4.65 -13.95 30.99
CA TRP A 489 4.10 -12.62 31.22
C TRP A 489 5.15 -11.58 31.64
N ASP A 490 6.10 -11.99 32.48
CA ASP A 490 7.13 -11.13 33.10
C ASP A 490 8.45 -11.89 33.37
N ASP A 491 9.34 -11.31 34.18
CA ASP A 491 10.61 -11.92 34.62
C ASP A 491 10.57 -12.59 36.01
N GLU A 492 9.42 -12.57 36.71
CA GLU A 492 9.20 -13.32 37.96
C GLU A 492 8.52 -14.69 37.73
N THR A 493 7.88 -14.88 36.57
CA THR A 493 7.21 -16.13 36.13
C THR A 493 8.12 -17.37 36.25
N ASP A 494 7.66 -18.47 36.85
CA ASP A 494 8.46 -19.69 36.98
C ASP A 494 8.65 -20.42 35.64
N MET A 495 9.79 -20.16 35.01
CA MET A 495 10.24 -20.80 33.78
C MET A 495 10.37 -22.33 33.85
N LYS A 496 10.56 -22.93 35.04
CA LYS A 496 10.61 -24.40 35.22
C LYS A 496 9.22 -25.02 35.37
N GLY A 497 8.32 -24.37 36.11
CA GLY A 497 6.90 -24.68 36.13
C GLY A 497 6.32 -24.67 34.72
N MET A 498 6.55 -23.58 33.97
CA MET A 498 6.10 -23.45 32.57
C MET A 498 6.64 -24.58 31.68
N GLU A 499 7.95 -24.91 31.72
CA GLU A 499 8.48 -26.04 30.93
C GLU A 499 7.83 -27.38 31.33
N THR A 500 7.57 -27.58 32.62
CA THR A 500 6.94 -28.80 33.13
C THR A 500 5.49 -28.93 32.65
N SER A 501 4.72 -27.84 32.66
CA SER A 501 3.35 -27.79 32.14
C SER A 501 3.29 -28.07 30.64
N VAL A 502 4.16 -27.44 29.84
CA VAL A 502 4.24 -27.69 28.39
C VAL A 502 4.60 -29.14 28.08
N ARG A 503 5.59 -29.71 28.78
CA ARG A 503 5.96 -31.14 28.66
C ARG A 503 4.89 -32.10 29.20
N GLY A 504 3.92 -31.60 29.98
CA GLY A 504 2.77 -32.34 30.48
C GLY A 504 1.67 -32.60 29.43
N ILE A 505 1.70 -31.91 28.28
CA ILE A 505 0.81 -32.20 27.16
C ILE A 505 1.23 -33.53 26.52
N ILE A 506 0.35 -34.53 26.60
CA ILE A 506 0.50 -35.87 26.02
C ILE A 506 -0.58 -36.06 24.95
N LEU A 507 -0.17 -36.10 23.68
CA LEU A 507 -1.03 -36.38 22.52
C LEU A 507 -0.44 -37.53 21.71
N ASP A 508 -1.29 -38.38 21.11
CA ASP A 508 -0.82 -39.45 20.22
C ASP A 508 -0.18 -38.83 18.95
N GLY A 509 1.09 -39.14 18.73
CA GLY A 509 1.90 -38.56 17.65
C GLY A 509 2.76 -37.35 18.05
N LEU A 510 2.72 -36.87 19.29
CA LEU A 510 3.57 -35.78 19.80
C LEU A 510 4.79 -36.30 20.57
N VAL A 511 5.99 -35.81 20.23
CA VAL A 511 7.24 -36.10 20.95
C VAL A 511 8.00 -34.81 21.26
N TRP A 512 8.16 -34.50 22.55
CA TRP A 512 8.92 -33.34 23.02
C TRP A 512 10.44 -33.55 22.93
N GLY A 513 11.12 -32.65 22.23
CA GLY A 513 12.57 -32.63 22.08
C GLY A 513 13.29 -31.75 23.10
N THR A 514 14.40 -31.14 22.67
CA THR A 514 15.22 -30.24 23.50
C THR A 514 14.57 -28.87 23.69
N SER A 515 14.83 -28.30 24.86
CA SER A 515 14.39 -26.99 25.33
C SER A 515 15.60 -26.10 25.67
N LYS A 516 15.43 -24.78 25.61
CA LYS A 516 16.39 -23.79 26.09
C LYS A 516 15.69 -22.47 26.41
N PHE A 517 16.24 -21.69 27.33
CA PHE A 517 15.75 -20.34 27.62
C PHE A 517 16.54 -19.31 26.81
N VAL A 518 15.84 -18.41 26.12
CA VAL A 518 16.42 -17.36 25.27
C VAL A 518 15.98 -16.00 25.80
N ALA A 519 16.92 -15.13 26.18
CA ALA A 519 16.62 -13.78 26.63
C ALA A 519 16.05 -12.93 25.49
N ILE A 520 15.00 -12.15 25.78
CA ILE A 520 14.36 -11.23 24.82
C ILE A 520 14.79 -9.78 25.10
N GLY A 521 14.97 -9.45 26.37
CA GLY A 521 15.30 -8.12 26.89
C GLY A 521 14.72 -7.95 28.29
N TYR A 522 15.13 -6.89 29.01
CA TYR A 522 14.54 -6.51 30.31
C TYR A 522 14.35 -7.68 31.32
N GLY A 523 15.35 -8.56 31.46
CA GLY A 523 15.29 -9.74 32.35
C GLY A 523 14.55 -10.96 31.74
N ILE A 524 13.47 -10.71 30.99
CA ILE A 524 12.56 -11.71 30.43
C ILE A 524 13.26 -12.70 29.48
N LYS A 525 12.92 -13.98 29.64
CA LYS A 525 13.38 -15.10 28.80
C LYS A 525 12.18 -15.85 28.25
N LYS A 526 12.17 -16.19 26.96
CA LYS A 526 11.24 -17.17 26.40
C LYS A 526 11.78 -18.59 26.54
N LEU A 527 10.87 -19.56 26.64
CA LEU A 527 11.18 -20.98 26.46
C LEU A 527 11.12 -21.30 24.96
N GLN A 528 12.25 -21.64 24.36
CA GLN A 528 12.30 -22.21 23.01
C GLN A 528 12.35 -23.75 23.15
N ILE A 529 11.31 -24.45 22.70
CA ILE A 529 11.19 -25.91 22.79
C ILE A 529 10.95 -26.54 21.41
N THR A 530 11.61 -27.67 21.15
CA THR A 530 11.43 -28.47 19.93
C THR A 530 10.34 -29.51 20.15
N ALA A 531 9.47 -29.73 19.17
CA ALA A 531 8.51 -30.83 19.11
C ALA A 531 8.64 -31.58 17.78
N VAL A 532 8.36 -32.88 17.78
CA VAL A 532 8.11 -33.66 16.56
C VAL A 532 6.66 -34.13 16.61
N VAL A 533 5.89 -33.83 15.56
CA VAL A 533 4.47 -34.18 15.43
C VAL A 533 4.25 -35.11 14.23
N GLU A 534 3.22 -35.95 14.32
CA GLU A 534 2.66 -36.70 13.18
C GLU A 534 1.54 -35.86 12.53
N ASP A 535 1.78 -35.40 11.30
CA ASP A 535 0.90 -34.44 10.59
C ASP A 535 -0.55 -34.93 10.42
N ASP A 536 -0.75 -36.26 10.36
CA ASP A 536 -2.06 -36.94 10.25
C ASP A 536 -2.87 -36.94 11.57
N LYS A 537 -2.27 -36.50 12.70
CA LYS A 537 -2.86 -36.62 14.06
C LYS A 537 -2.90 -35.34 14.90
N VAL A 538 -1.87 -34.50 14.83
CA VAL A 538 -1.69 -33.36 15.74
C VAL A 538 -1.63 -32.06 14.95
N GLY A 539 -2.65 -31.21 15.09
CA GLY A 539 -2.64 -29.86 14.57
C GLY A 539 -1.63 -28.99 15.33
N ILE A 540 -0.87 -28.18 14.59
CA ILE A 540 0.12 -27.26 15.17
C ILE A 540 -0.59 -26.10 15.86
N ASP A 541 -1.71 -25.66 15.30
CA ASP A 541 -2.57 -24.63 15.87
C ASP A 541 -3.23 -25.16 17.16
N ASP A 542 -3.83 -26.37 17.13
CA ASP A 542 -4.39 -27.04 18.32
C ASP A 542 -3.36 -27.19 19.46
N LEU A 543 -2.11 -27.53 19.12
CA LEU A 543 -1.01 -27.65 20.08
C LEU A 543 -0.59 -26.28 20.64
N SER A 544 -0.62 -25.23 19.82
CA SER A 544 -0.28 -23.87 20.24
C SER A 544 -1.36 -23.30 21.16
N ASP A 545 -2.64 -23.53 20.86
CA ASP A 545 -3.78 -23.16 21.69
C ASP A 545 -3.78 -23.91 23.03
N GLN A 546 -3.44 -25.21 23.04
CA GLN A 546 -3.28 -25.96 24.30
C GLN A 546 -2.15 -25.40 25.18
N ILE A 547 -1.03 -24.96 24.60
CA ILE A 547 0.05 -24.31 25.37
C ILE A 547 -0.39 -22.92 25.86
N ALA A 548 -1.13 -22.15 25.03
CA ALA A 548 -1.67 -20.85 25.41
C ALA A 548 -2.73 -20.94 26.53
N SER A 549 -3.41 -22.09 26.69
CA SER A 549 -4.38 -22.32 27.77
C SER A 549 -3.78 -22.33 29.19
N PHE A 550 -2.45 -22.38 29.33
CA PHE A 550 -1.77 -22.18 30.61
C PHE A 550 -1.64 -20.68 30.94
N GLU A 551 -2.77 -19.99 31.12
CA GLU A 551 -2.86 -18.54 31.34
C GLU A 551 -1.98 -18.04 32.50
N ASP A 552 -1.81 -18.84 33.56
CA ASP A 552 -0.93 -18.57 34.72
C ASP A 552 0.57 -18.39 34.36
N TYR A 553 1.00 -18.89 33.19
CA TYR A 553 2.41 -18.93 32.78
C TYR A 553 2.66 -18.35 31.39
N VAL A 554 1.71 -18.42 30.47
CA VAL A 554 1.93 -18.17 29.04
C VAL A 554 1.16 -16.94 28.56
N GLN A 555 1.90 -15.96 28.02
CA GLN A 555 1.34 -14.79 27.34
C GLN A 555 1.06 -15.07 25.85
N SER A 556 1.98 -15.77 25.16
CA SER A 556 1.80 -16.16 23.77
C SER A 556 2.73 -17.30 23.34
N VAL A 557 2.38 -17.96 22.25
CA VAL A 557 3.17 -19.00 21.58
C VAL A 557 3.42 -18.59 20.13
N ASP A 558 4.67 -18.54 19.69
CA ASP A 558 5.04 -18.31 18.29
C ASP A 558 5.68 -19.57 17.69
N VAL A 559 5.37 -19.90 16.43
CA VAL A 559 6.12 -20.93 15.67
C VAL A 559 7.41 -20.32 15.12
N ALA A 560 8.53 -20.62 15.77
CA ALA A 560 9.85 -20.08 15.42
C ALA A 560 10.52 -20.82 14.24
N SER A 561 10.17 -22.09 14.01
CA SER A 561 10.59 -22.85 12.82
C SER A 561 9.65 -24.04 12.58
N PHE A 562 9.44 -24.38 11.31
CA PHE A 562 8.65 -25.53 10.89
C PHE A 562 9.35 -26.24 9.73
N ASN A 563 9.70 -27.52 9.91
CA ASN A 563 10.39 -28.33 8.92
C ASN A 563 9.72 -29.70 8.82
N LYS A 564 9.34 -30.13 7.61
CA LYS A 564 8.89 -31.51 7.36
C LYS A 564 10.09 -32.46 7.30
N LEU A 565 9.93 -33.67 7.83
CA LEU A 565 10.93 -34.74 7.92
C LEU A 565 10.72 -35.80 6.83
#